data_AF-A0A4P6H9B5-F1
#
_entry.id   AF-A0A4P6H9B5-F1
#
_cell.length_a   1.000
_cell.length_b   1.000
_cell.length_c   1.000
_cell.angle_alpha   90.00
_cell.angle_beta   90.00
_cell.angle_gamma   90.00
#
_symmetry.space_group_name_H-M   'P 1'
#
loop_
_entity.id
_entity.type
_entity.pdbx_description
1 polymer ?
#
loop_
_entity_poly.entity_id
_entity_poly.type
_entity_poly.pdbx_seq_one_letter_code
_entity_poly.pdbx_strand_id
1 'polypeptide(L)'
;MQLFFPFDDSVPEAGACLDQVYAAFASYRAPRGFCRQCFTPEQEEQICGSRAVRTADYARFSPIYFEHPNCSGGIATFRHWLPRALECAAFDTRPDPMLPGQIARLGLLSWPQAEQDALRDVFTRAALNWFATGDPAPLGRQWPDDVNNTRLHDVWTAEILLSALTYLRVDPVSLASHMLATDTAWACLGIAAAVGRPCILDDIGYLVLENPGDEAAMRSAFTALDRRARAGFHSVLTYGMLMNRWETLSTRGDGKRAVCLLGAMDHADPPRVTEIEQADDDRLVAAIVGS
;
A
#
# COMPACT_ATOMS: atom_id res chain seq x y z
N MET A 1 -3.21 21.71 8.41
CA MET A 1 -3.08 20.72 7.31
C MET A 1 -3.80 19.46 7.75
N GLN A 2 -4.62 18.86 6.88
CA GLN A 2 -5.32 17.62 7.20
C GLN A 2 -4.33 16.45 7.28
N LEU A 3 -4.31 15.73 8.40
CA LEU A 3 -3.36 14.65 8.61
C LEU A 3 -3.80 13.35 7.94
N PHE A 4 -5.08 13.00 8.14
CA PHE A 4 -5.74 11.81 7.58
C PHE A 4 -6.88 12.22 6.64
N PHE A 5 -7.00 11.50 5.53
CA PHE A 5 -8.01 11.72 4.49
C PHE A 5 -9.12 10.67 4.60
N PRO A 6 -10.40 11.04 4.50
CA PRO A 6 -11.47 10.05 4.53
C PRO A 6 -11.31 9.03 3.39
N PHE A 7 -11.75 7.80 3.63
CA PHE A 7 -11.95 6.82 2.57
C PHE A 7 -13.14 7.26 1.71
N ASP A 8 -12.84 7.81 0.54
CA ASP A 8 -13.80 8.49 -0.34
C ASP A 8 -14.28 7.53 -1.43
N ASP A 9 -15.58 7.19 -1.41
CA ASP A 9 -16.20 6.34 -2.43
C ASP A 9 -16.50 7.09 -3.74
N SER A 10 -16.27 8.40 -3.79
CA SER A 10 -16.46 9.26 -4.95
C SER A 10 -15.21 9.44 -5.82
N VAL A 11 -14.12 8.72 -5.53
CA VAL A 11 -12.92 8.72 -6.37
C VAL A 11 -13.23 8.37 -7.83
N PRO A 12 -12.47 8.86 -8.81
CA PRO A 12 -12.74 8.60 -10.23
C PRO A 12 -12.79 7.11 -10.59
N GLU A 13 -13.30 6.81 -11.79
CA GLU A 13 -13.27 5.46 -12.36
C GLU A 13 -11.84 4.96 -12.58
N ALA A 14 -11.67 3.62 -12.64
CA ALA A 14 -10.37 2.95 -12.68
C ALA A 14 -9.39 3.52 -13.72
N GLY A 15 -9.86 3.76 -14.95
CA GLY A 15 -9.01 4.34 -16.01
C GLY A 15 -8.57 5.78 -15.71
N ALA A 16 -9.46 6.59 -15.12
CA ALA A 16 -9.17 7.98 -14.78
C ALA A 16 -8.19 8.10 -13.61
N CYS A 17 -8.34 7.27 -12.56
CA CYS A 17 -7.35 7.22 -11.48
C CYS A 17 -5.96 6.85 -12.02
N LEU A 18 -5.88 5.86 -12.90
CA LEU A 18 -4.61 5.47 -13.50
C LEU A 18 -4.00 6.60 -14.36
N ASP A 19 -4.82 7.29 -15.16
CA ASP A 19 -4.38 8.46 -15.94
C ASP A 19 -3.82 9.58 -15.05
N GLN A 20 -4.43 9.83 -13.89
CA GLN A 20 -3.94 10.82 -12.92
C GLN A 20 -2.57 10.42 -12.35
N VAL A 21 -2.35 9.14 -12.05
CA VAL A 21 -1.03 8.64 -11.62
C VAL A 21 0.00 8.86 -12.72
N TYR A 22 -0.32 8.51 -13.98
CA TYR A 22 0.60 8.80 -15.09
C TYR A 22 0.92 10.29 -15.23
N ALA A 23 -0.07 11.16 -15.07
CA ALA A 23 0.12 12.60 -15.14
C ALA A 23 1.00 13.13 -14.00
N ALA A 24 0.75 12.71 -12.76
CA ALA A 24 1.48 13.13 -11.57
C ALA A 24 2.97 12.80 -11.66
N PHE A 25 3.31 11.65 -12.27
CA PHE A 25 4.69 11.19 -12.39
C PHE A 25 5.34 11.48 -13.77
N ALA A 26 4.65 12.19 -14.67
CA ALA A 26 5.11 12.40 -16.06
C ALA A 26 6.40 13.23 -16.19
N SER A 27 6.75 14.01 -15.17
CA SER A 27 7.95 14.86 -15.16
C SER A 27 9.24 14.06 -14.89
N TYR A 28 9.13 12.91 -14.21
CA TYR A 28 10.29 12.10 -13.85
C TYR A 28 10.95 11.45 -15.06
N ARG A 29 12.26 11.27 -14.97
CA ARG A 29 13.10 10.60 -15.97
C ARG A 29 13.98 9.60 -15.25
N ALA A 30 14.23 8.45 -15.87
CA ALA A 30 15.25 7.51 -15.41
C ALA A 30 16.65 8.04 -15.76
N PRO A 31 17.47 8.46 -14.78
CA PRO A 31 18.83 8.90 -15.04
C PRO A 31 19.70 7.72 -15.50
N ARG A 32 20.88 8.02 -16.04
CA ARG A 32 21.93 7.01 -16.28
C ARG A 32 22.88 6.95 -15.08
N GLY A 33 23.87 6.06 -15.16
CA GLY A 33 24.85 5.79 -14.11
C GLY A 33 24.49 4.61 -13.22
N PHE A 34 23.78 3.60 -13.74
CA PHE A 34 23.40 2.43 -12.95
C PHE A 34 24.65 1.67 -12.46
N CYS A 35 24.51 1.02 -11.30
CA CYS A 35 25.56 0.21 -10.70
C CYS A 35 25.93 -0.94 -11.63
N ARG A 36 27.23 -1.07 -11.96
CA ARG A 36 27.73 -2.09 -12.90
C ARG A 36 27.80 -3.50 -12.31
N GLN A 37 27.61 -3.64 -11.01
CA GLN A 37 27.45 -4.96 -10.38
C GLN A 37 26.03 -5.50 -10.54
N CYS A 38 25.03 -4.60 -10.58
CA CYS A 38 23.61 -4.97 -10.67
C CYS A 38 23.08 -4.91 -12.12
N PHE A 39 23.61 -4.01 -12.95
CA PHE A 39 23.10 -3.73 -14.30
C PHE A 39 24.20 -3.71 -15.36
N THR A 40 23.94 -4.43 -16.44
CA THR A 40 24.71 -4.31 -17.69
C THR A 40 24.39 -2.98 -18.40
N PRO A 41 25.32 -2.44 -19.21
CA PRO A 41 25.05 -1.27 -20.05
C PRO A 41 23.82 -1.45 -20.96
N GLU A 42 23.58 -2.67 -21.46
CA GLU A 42 22.43 -2.99 -22.32
C GLU A 42 21.11 -2.92 -21.56
N GLN A 43 21.06 -3.42 -20.32
CA GLN A 43 19.88 -3.30 -19.46
C GLN A 43 19.58 -1.84 -19.12
N GLU A 44 20.61 -1.06 -18.78
CA GLU A 44 20.45 0.37 -18.54
C GLU A 44 19.94 1.10 -19.79
N GLU A 45 20.45 0.79 -20.98
CA GLU A 45 19.96 1.39 -22.23
C GLU A 45 18.48 1.03 -22.48
N GLN A 46 18.09 -0.22 -22.22
CA GLN A 46 16.70 -0.65 -22.37
C GLN A 46 15.76 0.08 -21.40
N ILE A 47 16.20 0.26 -20.15
CA ILE A 47 15.44 0.95 -19.10
C ILE A 47 15.39 2.45 -19.39
N CYS A 48 16.53 3.11 -19.51
CA CYS A 48 16.59 4.58 -19.60
C CYS A 48 16.26 5.10 -21.02
N GLY A 49 16.37 4.26 -22.05
CA GLY A 49 16.07 4.62 -23.44
C GLY A 49 14.58 4.55 -23.78
N SER A 50 13.75 3.89 -22.96
CA SER A 50 12.31 3.77 -23.21
C SER A 50 11.58 5.08 -22.89
N ARG A 51 10.97 5.69 -23.91
CA ARG A 51 10.16 6.92 -23.75
C ARG A 51 8.67 6.63 -23.56
N ALA A 52 8.23 5.42 -23.83
CA ALA A 52 6.83 5.03 -23.82
C ALA A 52 6.50 4.24 -22.53
N VAL A 53 6.50 4.93 -21.39
CA VAL A 53 6.30 4.31 -20.06
C VAL A 53 5.03 3.46 -20.02
N ARG A 54 3.92 3.98 -20.55
CA ARG A 54 2.60 3.32 -20.52
C ARG A 54 2.52 2.01 -21.29
N THR A 55 3.34 1.83 -22.32
CA THR A 55 3.36 0.60 -23.13
C THR A 55 4.60 -0.25 -22.90
N ALA A 56 5.42 0.11 -21.91
CA ALA A 56 6.61 -0.66 -21.60
C ALA A 56 6.24 -2.01 -21.01
N ASP A 57 6.97 -3.04 -21.45
CA ASP A 57 6.91 -4.37 -20.85
C ASP A 57 7.52 -4.32 -19.44
N TYR A 58 6.78 -4.85 -18.46
CA TYR A 58 7.21 -4.91 -17.06
C TYR A 58 8.56 -5.59 -16.89
N ALA A 59 8.82 -6.67 -17.63
CA ALA A 59 10.08 -7.42 -17.53
C ALA A 59 11.32 -6.57 -17.83
N ARG A 60 11.18 -5.47 -18.59
CA ARG A 60 12.30 -4.59 -18.94
C ARG A 60 12.76 -3.74 -17.77
N PHE A 61 11.85 -3.32 -16.90
CA PHE A 61 12.15 -2.37 -15.83
C PHE A 61 11.93 -2.94 -14.43
N SER A 62 11.28 -4.09 -14.29
CA SER A 62 11.06 -4.74 -13.00
C SER A 62 12.32 -4.95 -12.16
N PRO A 63 13.53 -5.24 -12.72
CA PRO A 63 14.76 -5.32 -11.92
C PRO A 63 15.05 -4.10 -11.06
N ILE A 64 14.56 -2.92 -11.44
CA ILE A 64 14.70 -1.68 -10.66
C ILE A 64 14.11 -1.86 -9.26
N TYR A 65 12.99 -2.57 -9.11
CA TYR A 65 12.29 -2.78 -7.83
C TYR A 65 12.83 -3.95 -6.99
N PHE A 66 13.68 -4.80 -7.57
CA PHE A 66 14.35 -5.89 -6.85
C PHE A 66 15.71 -5.48 -6.29
N GLU A 67 16.35 -4.51 -6.94
CA GLU A 67 17.66 -4.00 -6.54
C GLU A 67 17.54 -2.80 -5.60
N HIS A 68 18.64 -2.46 -4.93
CA HIS A 68 18.69 -1.27 -4.08
C HIS A 68 18.42 -0.01 -4.93
N PRO A 69 17.58 0.96 -4.50
CA PRO A 69 17.22 2.10 -5.34
C PRO A 69 18.41 2.91 -5.87
N ASN A 70 19.45 3.07 -5.03
CA ASN A 70 20.70 3.70 -5.42
C ASN A 70 21.47 2.98 -6.55
N CYS A 71 21.25 1.68 -6.77
CA CYS A 71 21.87 0.93 -7.86
C CYS A 71 21.22 1.18 -9.22
N SER A 72 19.97 1.65 -9.25
CA SER A 72 19.14 1.82 -10.45
C SER A 72 18.82 3.29 -10.72
N GLY A 73 19.76 4.20 -10.45
CA GLY A 73 19.60 5.63 -10.75
C GLY A 73 18.76 6.41 -9.72
N GLY A 74 18.47 5.80 -8.57
CA GLY A 74 17.87 6.46 -7.41
C GLY A 74 16.35 6.64 -7.50
N ILE A 75 15.83 7.48 -6.61
CA ILE A 75 14.39 7.76 -6.43
C ILE A 75 13.72 8.17 -7.75
N ALA A 76 14.41 8.98 -8.56
CA ALA A 76 13.87 9.47 -9.84
C ALA A 76 13.54 8.35 -10.82
N THR A 77 14.36 7.30 -10.90
CA THR A 77 14.08 6.13 -11.75
C THR A 77 12.86 5.38 -11.25
N PHE A 78 12.75 5.17 -9.93
CA PHE A 78 11.60 4.50 -9.34
C PHE A 78 10.31 5.26 -9.64
N ARG A 79 10.30 6.57 -9.40
CA ARG A 79 9.15 7.44 -9.68
C ARG A 79 8.80 7.48 -11.17
N HIS A 80 9.79 7.44 -12.05
CA HIS A 80 9.57 7.37 -13.50
C HIS A 80 8.80 6.11 -13.93
N TRP A 81 9.14 4.95 -13.35
CA TRP A 81 8.52 3.67 -13.69
C TRP A 81 7.30 3.31 -12.84
N LEU A 82 7.05 4.03 -11.73
CA LEU A 82 6.03 3.70 -10.74
C LEU A 82 4.62 3.55 -11.33
N PRO A 83 4.11 4.45 -12.20
CA PRO A 83 2.77 4.29 -12.76
C PRO A 83 2.60 2.95 -13.50
N ARG A 84 3.60 2.54 -14.28
CA ARG A 84 3.56 1.28 -15.02
C ARG A 84 3.79 0.07 -14.10
N ALA A 85 4.60 0.20 -13.06
CA ALA A 85 4.76 -0.84 -12.05
C ALA A 85 3.44 -1.14 -11.34
N LEU A 86 2.68 -0.10 -10.98
CA LEU A 86 1.35 -0.22 -10.39
C LEU A 86 0.35 -0.90 -11.32
N GLU A 87 0.30 -0.48 -12.58
CA GLU A 87 -0.59 -1.07 -13.59
C GLU A 87 -0.26 -2.54 -13.88
N CYS A 88 1.01 -2.93 -13.83
CA CYS A 88 1.44 -4.29 -14.18
C CYS A 88 1.45 -5.24 -12.99
N ALA A 89 1.90 -4.78 -11.82
CA ALA A 89 2.45 -5.65 -10.78
C ALA A 89 2.34 -5.07 -9.35
N ALA A 90 1.34 -4.23 -9.07
CA ALA A 90 1.15 -3.66 -7.72
C ALA A 90 1.05 -4.73 -6.62
N PHE A 91 0.53 -5.92 -6.95
CA PHE A 91 0.36 -7.03 -6.03
C PHE A 91 1.41 -8.13 -6.16
N ASP A 92 2.50 -7.89 -6.88
CA ASP A 92 3.60 -8.84 -6.98
C ASP A 92 4.30 -9.00 -5.61
N THR A 93 4.38 -10.24 -5.13
CA THR A 93 5.03 -10.57 -3.85
C THR A 93 6.53 -10.82 -3.97
N ARG A 94 7.07 -10.87 -5.20
CA ARG A 94 8.49 -11.16 -5.40
C ARG A 94 9.42 -10.03 -4.94
N PRO A 95 9.12 -8.73 -5.14
CA PRO A 95 9.91 -7.71 -4.47
C PRO A 95 9.59 -7.79 -2.96
N ASP A 96 10.64 -7.95 -2.15
CA ASP A 96 10.55 -7.84 -0.70
C ASP A 96 11.26 -6.55 -0.24
N PRO A 97 10.50 -5.57 0.29
CA PRO A 97 9.08 -5.55 0.54
C PRO A 97 8.33 -5.34 -0.76
N MET A 98 7.03 -5.57 -0.65
CA MET A 98 6.05 -5.37 -1.71
C MET A 98 6.03 -3.92 -2.16
N LEU A 99 5.44 -3.65 -3.33
CA LEU A 99 5.52 -2.33 -3.96
C LEU A 99 5.12 -1.15 -3.05
N PRO A 100 4.06 -1.19 -2.22
CA PRO A 100 3.78 -0.11 -1.27
C PRO A 100 4.91 0.13 -0.26
N GLY A 101 5.52 -0.94 0.26
CA GLY A 101 6.69 -0.85 1.10
C GLY A 101 7.90 -0.26 0.36
N GLN A 102 8.08 -0.58 -0.92
CA GLN A 102 9.10 0.08 -1.76
C GLN A 102 8.81 1.56 -1.96
N ILE A 103 7.56 1.96 -2.17
CA ILE A 103 7.19 3.38 -2.28
C ILE A 103 7.48 4.09 -0.95
N ALA A 104 7.14 3.47 0.18
CA ALA A 104 7.42 4.02 1.51
C ALA A 104 8.93 4.12 1.80
N ARG A 105 9.74 3.16 1.33
CA ARG A 105 11.22 3.21 1.38
C ARG A 105 11.81 4.47 0.79
N LEU A 106 11.14 5.03 -0.21
CA LEU A 106 11.57 6.24 -0.91
C LEU A 106 11.05 7.52 -0.25
N GLY A 107 10.56 7.45 0.98
CA GLY A 107 10.11 8.61 1.76
C GLY A 107 8.78 9.18 1.29
N LEU A 108 7.80 8.32 0.95
CA LEU A 108 6.49 8.74 0.42
C LEU A 108 5.85 9.96 1.14
N LEU A 109 5.99 10.06 2.47
CA LEU A 109 5.37 11.13 3.24
C LEU A 109 5.91 12.53 2.90
N SER A 110 7.14 12.64 2.37
CA SER A 110 7.75 13.91 1.94
C SER A 110 7.54 14.19 0.45
N TRP A 111 6.81 13.35 -0.28
CA TRP A 111 6.57 13.56 -1.70
C TRP A 111 5.57 14.71 -1.93
N PRO A 112 5.59 15.36 -3.10
CA PRO A 112 4.59 16.37 -3.45
C PRO A 112 3.15 15.87 -3.23
N GLN A 113 2.29 16.72 -2.67
CA GLN A 113 0.91 16.34 -2.33
C GLN A 113 0.14 15.80 -3.54
N ALA A 114 0.35 16.35 -4.74
CA ALA A 114 -0.29 15.88 -5.97
C ALA A 114 0.08 14.41 -6.32
N GLU A 115 1.30 13.98 -6.01
CA GLU A 115 1.73 12.58 -6.20
C GLU A 115 1.07 11.66 -5.16
N GLN A 116 1.02 12.10 -3.90
CA GLN A 116 0.34 11.36 -2.84
C GLN A 116 -1.17 11.26 -3.11
N ASP A 117 -1.81 12.32 -3.63
CA ASP A 117 -3.24 12.35 -3.97
C ASP A 117 -3.56 11.39 -5.10
N ALA A 118 -2.80 11.42 -6.19
CA ALA A 118 -3.00 10.48 -7.30
C ALA A 118 -2.83 9.01 -6.87
N LEU A 119 -1.84 8.73 -6.00
CA LEU A 119 -1.68 7.40 -5.41
C LEU A 119 -2.87 7.04 -4.51
N ARG A 120 -3.35 7.98 -3.68
CA ARG A 120 -4.50 7.74 -2.80
C ARG A 120 -5.75 7.41 -3.60
N ASP A 121 -6.01 8.11 -4.70
CA ASP A 121 -7.18 7.90 -5.53
C ASP A 121 -7.14 6.52 -6.23
N VAL A 122 -5.98 6.12 -6.77
CA VAL A 122 -5.85 4.81 -7.44
C VAL A 122 -5.95 3.64 -6.45
N PHE A 123 -5.33 3.76 -5.26
CA PHE A 123 -5.42 2.70 -4.25
C PHE A 123 -6.80 2.65 -3.59
N THR A 124 -7.47 3.79 -3.40
CA THR A 124 -8.86 3.84 -2.92
C THR A 124 -9.78 3.17 -3.94
N ARG A 125 -9.64 3.48 -5.23
CA ARG A 125 -10.40 2.81 -6.30
C ARG A 125 -10.15 1.30 -6.34
N ALA A 126 -8.89 0.87 -6.25
CA ALA A 126 -8.54 -0.55 -6.21
C ALA A 126 -9.16 -1.24 -4.98
N ALA A 127 -9.18 -0.58 -3.83
CA ALA A 127 -9.80 -1.10 -2.61
C ALA A 127 -11.32 -1.20 -2.71
N LEU A 128 -11.99 -0.17 -3.26
CA LEU A 128 -13.44 -0.21 -3.55
C LEU A 128 -13.79 -1.42 -4.43
N ASN A 129 -13.06 -1.60 -5.53
CA ASN A 129 -13.30 -2.70 -6.45
C ASN A 129 -12.99 -4.06 -5.80
N TRP A 130 -11.87 -4.17 -5.09
CA TRP A 130 -11.49 -5.40 -4.38
C TRP A 130 -12.53 -5.79 -3.33
N PHE A 131 -12.95 -4.86 -2.47
CA PHE A 131 -13.96 -5.14 -1.45
C PHE A 131 -15.32 -5.46 -2.09
N ALA A 132 -15.68 -4.90 -3.23
CA ALA A 132 -16.95 -5.22 -3.88
C ALA A 132 -16.93 -6.59 -4.60
N THR A 133 -15.91 -6.86 -5.42
CA THR A 133 -15.94 -7.95 -6.39
C THR A 133 -14.74 -8.88 -6.35
N GLY A 134 -13.66 -8.51 -5.65
CA GLY A 134 -12.42 -9.27 -5.65
C GLY A 134 -11.52 -8.95 -6.84
N ASP A 135 -11.76 -7.84 -7.53
CA ASP A 135 -10.89 -7.34 -8.60
C ASP A 135 -10.28 -6.00 -8.19
N PRO A 136 -8.94 -5.88 -8.03
CA PRO A 136 -8.30 -4.65 -7.61
C PRO A 136 -7.94 -3.72 -8.79
N ALA A 137 -8.53 -3.90 -9.97
CA ALA A 137 -8.37 -2.99 -11.09
C ALA A 137 -8.50 -1.51 -10.64
N PRO A 138 -7.67 -0.58 -11.16
CA PRO A 138 -6.77 -0.72 -12.31
C PRO A 138 -5.38 -1.29 -11.96
N LEU A 139 -5.15 -1.71 -10.72
CA LEU A 139 -3.84 -2.17 -10.27
C LEU A 139 -3.59 -3.62 -10.68
N GLY A 140 -2.42 -3.87 -11.26
CA GLY A 140 -2.06 -5.15 -11.86
C GLY A 140 -1.63 -6.20 -10.85
N ARG A 141 -1.93 -7.46 -11.20
CA ARG A 141 -1.48 -8.65 -10.48
C ARG A 141 -0.44 -9.39 -11.30
N GLN A 142 0.74 -9.61 -10.73
CA GLN A 142 1.66 -10.64 -11.19
C GLN A 142 1.89 -11.63 -10.07
N TRP A 143 1.45 -12.87 -10.29
CA TRP A 143 1.74 -13.97 -9.40
C TRP A 143 2.73 -14.90 -10.10
N PRO A 144 3.73 -15.46 -9.40
CA PRO A 144 4.49 -16.57 -9.95
C PRO A 144 3.54 -17.74 -10.23
N ASP A 145 3.70 -18.41 -11.38
CA ASP A 145 2.90 -19.58 -11.75
C ASP A 145 2.97 -20.74 -10.74
N ASP A 146 3.94 -20.71 -9.82
CA ASP A 146 4.27 -21.80 -8.89
C ASP A 146 3.56 -21.70 -7.52
N VAL A 147 2.86 -20.60 -7.22
CA VAL A 147 2.12 -20.50 -5.96
C VAL A 147 0.71 -21.07 -6.15
N ASN A 148 0.59 -22.38 -5.98
CA ASN A 148 -0.68 -23.13 -5.96
C ASN A 148 -1.65 -22.73 -4.81
N ASN A 149 -1.51 -21.53 -4.25
CA ASN A 149 -2.27 -21.07 -3.09
C ASN A 149 -2.95 -19.73 -3.37
N THR A 150 -3.96 -19.77 -4.25
CA THR A 150 -4.91 -18.66 -4.50
C THR A 150 -5.44 -18.03 -3.22
N ARG A 151 -5.56 -18.78 -2.12
CA ARG A 151 -5.95 -18.25 -0.80
C ARG A 151 -4.94 -17.25 -0.22
N LEU A 152 -3.64 -17.47 -0.38
CA LEU A 152 -2.62 -16.53 0.10
C LEU A 152 -2.67 -15.23 -0.70
N HIS A 153 -2.95 -15.31 -2.01
CA HIS A 153 -3.03 -14.14 -2.89
C HIS A 153 -4.17 -13.18 -2.51
N ASP A 154 -5.33 -13.70 -2.08
CA ASP A 154 -6.46 -12.87 -1.68
C ASP A 154 -6.18 -12.13 -0.36
N VAL A 155 -5.59 -12.83 0.62
CA VAL A 155 -5.21 -12.22 1.92
C VAL A 155 -4.12 -11.18 1.70
N TRP A 156 -3.08 -11.50 0.92
CA TRP A 156 -2.03 -10.56 0.59
C TRP A 156 -2.55 -9.34 -0.18
N THR A 157 -3.50 -9.52 -1.11
CA THR A 157 -4.12 -8.35 -1.78
C THR A 157 -4.74 -7.41 -0.75
N ALA A 158 -5.50 -7.94 0.21
CA ALA A 158 -6.09 -7.13 1.27
C ALA A 158 -5.02 -6.42 2.12
N GLU A 159 -3.96 -7.13 2.53
CA GLU A 159 -2.86 -6.56 3.30
C GLU A 159 -2.12 -5.44 2.54
N ILE A 160 -1.83 -5.65 1.26
CA ILE A 160 -1.17 -4.67 0.38
C ILE A 160 -2.02 -3.40 0.25
N LEU A 161 -3.34 -3.55 0.05
CA LEU A 161 -4.26 -2.42 -0.04
C LEU A 161 -4.31 -1.64 1.26
N LEU A 162 -4.44 -2.31 2.41
CA LEU A 162 -4.45 -1.65 3.71
C LEU A 162 -3.13 -0.93 3.99
N SER A 163 -2.00 -1.58 3.73
CA SER A 163 -0.67 -0.98 3.90
C SER A 163 -0.51 0.27 3.02
N ALA A 164 -0.86 0.18 1.74
CA ALA A 164 -0.79 1.33 0.82
C ALA A 164 -1.68 2.48 1.29
N LEU A 165 -2.95 2.22 1.63
CA LEU A 165 -3.89 3.23 2.10
C LEU A 165 -3.43 3.85 3.43
N THR A 166 -2.84 3.06 4.33
CA THR A 166 -2.25 3.56 5.56
C THR A 166 -1.05 4.47 5.28
N TYR A 167 -0.10 4.07 4.43
CA TYR A 167 1.00 4.94 4.02
C TYR A 167 0.52 6.24 3.37
N LEU A 168 -0.59 6.21 2.65
CA LEU A 168 -1.25 7.35 2.00
C LEU A 168 -2.18 8.13 2.92
N ARG A 169 -2.14 7.81 4.23
CA ARG A 169 -2.85 8.49 5.32
C ARG A 169 -4.36 8.49 5.14
N VAL A 170 -4.92 7.42 4.57
CA VAL A 170 -6.36 7.21 4.57
C VAL A 170 -6.81 6.92 6.00
N ASP A 171 -7.91 7.54 6.41
CA ASP A 171 -8.47 7.42 7.74
C ASP A 171 -8.96 5.98 7.99
N PRO A 172 -8.33 5.24 8.93
CA PRO A 172 -8.67 3.85 9.21
C PRO A 172 -10.13 3.68 9.68
N VAL A 173 -10.72 4.68 10.34
CA VAL A 173 -12.10 4.59 10.86
C VAL A 173 -13.11 4.59 9.72
N SER A 174 -12.98 5.54 8.78
CA SER A 174 -13.83 5.58 7.58
C SER A 174 -13.66 4.34 6.71
N LEU A 175 -12.44 3.85 6.52
CA LEU A 175 -12.13 2.62 5.78
C LEU A 175 -12.76 1.38 6.45
N ALA A 176 -12.62 1.22 7.76
CA ALA A 176 -13.24 0.14 8.52
C ALA A 176 -14.78 0.15 8.39
N SER A 177 -15.37 1.33 8.51
CA SER A 177 -16.82 1.54 8.39
C SER A 177 -17.31 1.14 6.99
N HIS A 178 -16.57 1.51 5.95
CA HIS A 178 -16.87 1.08 4.58
C HIS A 178 -16.82 -0.44 4.42
N MET A 179 -15.75 -1.10 4.90
CA MET A 179 -15.64 -2.56 4.80
C MET A 179 -16.79 -3.29 5.50
N LEU A 180 -17.26 -2.78 6.63
CA LEU A 180 -18.42 -3.32 7.33
C LEU A 180 -19.72 -3.16 6.53
N ALA A 181 -19.90 -2.00 5.89
CA ALA A 181 -21.09 -1.69 5.11
C ALA A 181 -21.19 -2.51 3.80
N THR A 182 -20.06 -2.81 3.16
CA THR A 182 -20.01 -3.50 1.86
C THR A 182 -20.50 -4.95 1.93
N ASP A 183 -20.48 -5.59 3.10
CA ASP A 183 -20.99 -6.95 3.38
C ASP A 183 -20.59 -8.05 2.35
N THR A 184 -19.35 -8.05 1.86
CA THR A 184 -18.87 -9.12 0.96
C THR A 184 -17.83 -10.02 1.63
N ALA A 185 -17.59 -11.15 0.97
CA ALA A 185 -16.48 -12.06 1.24
C ALA A 185 -15.11 -11.36 1.24
N TRP A 186 -14.90 -10.40 0.33
CA TRP A 186 -13.62 -9.71 0.15
C TRP A 186 -13.41 -8.60 1.19
N ALA A 187 -14.48 -7.88 1.52
CA ALA A 187 -14.48 -6.93 2.64
C ALA A 187 -14.18 -7.64 3.97
N CYS A 188 -14.67 -8.87 4.17
CA CYS A 188 -14.30 -9.69 5.32
C CYS A 188 -12.80 -10.01 5.39
N LEU A 189 -12.15 -10.25 4.24
CA LEU A 189 -10.69 -10.44 4.21
C LEU A 189 -9.96 -9.14 4.53
N GLY A 190 -10.46 -7.99 4.08
CA GLY A 190 -9.98 -6.67 4.50
C GLY A 190 -10.06 -6.48 6.01
N ILE A 191 -11.22 -6.78 6.61
CA ILE A 191 -11.41 -6.73 8.07
C ILE A 191 -10.41 -7.65 8.78
N ALA A 192 -10.27 -8.90 8.32
CA ALA A 192 -9.33 -9.85 8.91
C ALA A 192 -7.87 -9.35 8.81
N ALA A 193 -7.47 -8.79 7.67
CA ALA A 193 -6.14 -8.22 7.48
C ALA A 193 -5.89 -6.99 8.36
N ALA A 194 -6.91 -6.16 8.60
CA ALA A 194 -6.81 -4.94 9.40
C ALA A 194 -6.60 -5.18 10.90
N VAL A 195 -7.01 -6.35 11.41
CA VAL A 195 -6.90 -6.66 12.85
C VAL A 195 -6.04 -7.89 13.14
N GLY A 196 -5.81 -8.75 12.15
CA GLY A 196 -5.16 -10.05 12.34
C GLY A 196 -3.62 -10.00 12.38
N ARG A 197 -3.02 -8.82 12.18
CA ARG A 197 -1.57 -8.64 12.24
C ARG A 197 -1.19 -7.67 13.37
N PRO A 198 -0.02 -7.86 14.00
CA PRO A 198 0.48 -6.94 15.01
C PRO A 198 0.89 -5.58 14.44
N CYS A 199 1.07 -5.47 13.12
CA CYS A 199 1.32 -4.23 12.38
C CYS A 199 0.60 -4.27 11.03
N ILE A 200 0.19 -3.10 10.55
CA ILE A 200 -0.33 -2.87 9.19
C ILE A 200 0.83 -2.52 8.24
N LEU A 201 1.79 -1.76 8.75
CA LEU A 201 3.00 -1.38 8.02
C LEU A 201 4.13 -2.36 8.34
N ASP A 202 4.74 -2.93 7.30
CA ASP A 202 5.94 -3.75 7.46
C ASP A 202 7.14 -2.91 7.87
N ASP A 203 8.10 -3.52 8.57
CA ASP A 203 9.36 -2.85 8.89
C ASP A 203 10.13 -2.55 7.60
N ILE A 204 10.31 -1.27 7.35
CA ILE A 204 11.06 -0.78 6.22
C ILE A 204 12.54 -0.85 6.58
N GLY A 205 13.19 -1.99 6.31
CA GLY A 205 14.57 -2.27 6.73
C GLY A 205 15.59 -1.14 6.45
N TYR A 206 15.47 -0.41 5.34
CA TYR A 206 16.29 0.77 5.03
C TYR A 206 15.47 1.83 4.28
N LEU A 207 15.86 3.10 4.37
CA LEU A 207 15.25 4.20 3.61
C LEU A 207 16.22 4.77 2.57
N VAL A 208 15.68 5.20 1.43
CA VAL A 208 16.40 5.96 0.41
C VAL A 208 15.71 7.31 0.28
N LEU A 209 16.25 8.29 0.97
CA LEU A 209 15.69 9.64 1.07
C LEU A 209 16.54 10.63 0.27
N GLU A 210 15.92 11.71 -0.19
CA GLU A 210 16.63 12.83 -0.82
C GLU A 210 17.62 13.48 0.17
N ASN A 211 17.26 13.52 1.45
CA ASN A 211 18.13 13.91 2.55
C ASN A 211 18.27 12.75 3.56
N PRO A 212 19.44 12.09 3.64
CA PRO A 212 19.67 10.99 4.59
C PRO A 212 19.49 11.37 6.06
N GLY A 213 19.61 12.66 6.40
CA GLY A 213 19.42 13.15 7.77
C GLY A 213 17.99 12.97 8.29
N ASP A 214 17.02 12.77 7.40
CA ASP A 214 15.60 12.68 7.75
C ASP A 214 15.16 11.24 8.09
N GLU A 215 16.06 10.25 8.01
CA GLU A 215 15.73 8.83 8.19
C GLU A 215 15.07 8.54 9.54
N ALA A 216 15.65 9.04 10.64
CA ALA A 216 15.12 8.80 11.98
C ALA A 216 13.71 9.40 12.16
N ALA A 217 13.48 10.58 11.59
CA ALA A 217 12.19 11.26 11.66
C ALA A 217 11.13 10.53 10.81
N MET A 218 11.50 10.10 9.59
CA MET A 218 10.64 9.32 8.71
C MET A 218 10.24 7.97 9.32
N ARG A 219 11.17 7.23 9.95
CA ARG A 219 10.89 5.97 10.67
C ARG A 219 9.94 6.18 11.85
N SER A 220 10.13 7.28 12.58
CA SER A 220 9.25 7.65 13.69
C SER A 220 7.84 7.97 13.19
N ALA A 221 7.72 8.69 12.07
CA ALA A 221 6.45 8.97 11.43
C ALA A 221 5.74 7.69 10.93
N PHE A 222 6.45 6.73 10.32
CA PHE A 222 5.84 5.45 9.94
C PHE A 222 5.38 4.62 11.13
N THR A 223 6.16 4.57 12.21
CA THR A 223 5.76 3.90 13.46
C THR A 223 4.50 4.53 14.06
N ALA A 224 4.45 5.86 14.08
CA ALA A 224 3.28 6.62 14.54
C ALA A 224 2.05 6.36 13.66
N LEU A 225 2.25 6.35 12.33
CA LEU A 225 1.20 6.09 11.35
C LEU A 225 0.61 4.67 11.50
N ASP A 226 1.45 3.65 11.68
CA ASP A 226 1.02 2.28 11.95
C ASP A 226 0.17 2.19 13.23
N ARG A 227 0.69 2.76 14.33
CA ARG A 227 -0.01 2.76 15.62
C ARG A 227 -1.37 3.46 15.53
N ARG A 228 -1.41 4.61 14.84
CA ARG A 228 -2.62 5.41 14.64
C ARG A 228 -3.64 4.69 13.75
N ALA A 229 -3.18 4.01 12.70
CA ALA A 229 -4.01 3.20 11.82
C ALA A 229 -4.66 2.05 12.59
N ARG A 230 -3.85 1.28 13.33
CA ARG A 230 -4.32 0.19 14.19
C ARG A 230 -5.35 0.66 15.21
N ALA A 231 -5.04 1.71 15.97
CA ALA A 231 -5.97 2.26 16.96
C ALA A 231 -7.32 2.64 16.31
N GLY A 232 -7.28 3.23 15.11
CA GLY A 232 -8.48 3.54 14.34
C GLY A 232 -9.28 2.31 13.93
N PHE A 233 -8.63 1.30 13.33
CA PHE A 233 -9.30 0.04 12.97
C PHE A 233 -9.96 -0.63 14.19
N HIS A 234 -9.24 -0.76 15.31
CA HIS A 234 -9.75 -1.41 16.51
C HIS A 234 -10.82 -0.61 17.25
N SER A 235 -10.93 0.71 17.01
CA SER A 235 -12.05 1.50 17.54
C SER A 235 -13.39 1.14 16.87
N VAL A 236 -13.35 0.56 15.66
CA VAL A 236 -14.53 0.16 14.89
C VAL A 236 -14.69 -1.36 14.86
N LEU A 237 -13.62 -2.11 14.63
CA LEU A 237 -13.61 -3.56 14.42
C LEU A 237 -13.45 -4.31 15.75
N THR A 238 -14.45 -4.19 16.62
CA THR A 238 -14.45 -4.82 17.95
C THR A 238 -14.65 -6.35 17.89
N TYR A 239 -14.20 -7.07 18.91
CA TYR A 239 -14.42 -8.53 19.03
C TYR A 239 -15.89 -8.94 18.80
N GLY A 240 -16.84 -8.24 19.43
CA GLY A 240 -18.26 -8.53 19.28
C GLY A 240 -18.76 -8.39 17.84
N MET A 241 -18.26 -7.38 17.11
CA MET A 241 -18.60 -7.19 15.70
C MET A 241 -18.00 -8.28 14.82
N LEU A 242 -16.75 -8.67 15.08
CA LEU A 242 -16.09 -9.77 14.39
C LEU A 242 -16.80 -11.11 14.64
N MET A 243 -17.29 -11.36 15.86
CA MET A 243 -18.06 -12.57 16.18
C MET A 243 -19.35 -12.64 15.38
N ASN A 244 -20.14 -11.56 15.38
CA ASN A 244 -21.39 -11.49 14.60
C ASN A 244 -21.15 -11.74 13.10
N ARG A 245 -20.03 -11.19 12.59
CA ARG A 245 -19.59 -11.38 11.21
C ARG A 245 -19.22 -12.83 10.92
N TRP A 246 -18.45 -13.44 11.82
CA TRP A 246 -18.03 -14.83 11.74
C TRP A 246 -19.21 -15.80 11.74
N GLU A 247 -20.21 -15.58 12.63
CA GLU A 247 -21.44 -16.38 12.68
C GLU A 247 -22.20 -16.29 11.35
N THR A 248 -22.35 -15.08 10.81
CA THR A 248 -23.02 -14.83 9.52
C THR A 248 -22.35 -15.60 8.38
N LEU A 249 -21.01 -15.53 8.27
CA LEU A 249 -20.27 -16.28 7.26
C LEU A 249 -20.41 -17.80 7.44
N SER A 250 -20.37 -18.27 8.69
CA SER A 250 -20.51 -19.68 9.02
C SER A 250 -21.88 -20.22 8.60
N THR A 251 -22.96 -19.46 8.85
CA THR A 251 -24.32 -19.82 8.40
C THR A 251 -24.46 -19.82 6.88
N ARG A 252 -23.77 -18.92 6.17
CA ARG A 252 -23.76 -18.86 4.69
C ARG A 252 -22.94 -19.97 4.03
N GLY A 253 -22.21 -20.79 4.80
CA GLY A 253 -21.33 -21.83 4.28
C GLY A 253 -19.96 -21.32 3.82
N ASP A 254 -19.61 -20.08 4.15
CA ASP A 254 -18.33 -19.44 3.81
C ASP A 254 -17.20 -19.81 4.80
N GLY A 255 -17.10 -21.10 5.13
CA GLY A 255 -16.22 -21.59 6.21
C GLY A 255 -14.75 -21.18 6.07
N LYS A 256 -14.24 -21.06 4.84
CA LYS A 256 -12.86 -20.61 4.60
C LYS A 256 -12.59 -19.18 5.09
N ARG A 257 -13.55 -18.27 4.88
CA ARG A 257 -13.43 -16.86 5.26
C ARG A 257 -13.75 -16.65 6.74
N ALA A 258 -14.66 -17.46 7.28
CA ALA A 258 -14.88 -17.55 8.71
C ALA A 258 -13.58 -17.90 9.46
N VAL A 259 -12.78 -18.85 8.95
CA VAL A 259 -11.47 -19.18 9.57
C VAL A 259 -10.50 -17.98 9.59
N CYS A 260 -10.46 -17.18 8.52
CA CYS A 260 -9.60 -15.98 8.48
C CYS A 260 -10.03 -14.94 9.51
N LEU A 261 -11.34 -14.68 9.64
CA LEU A 261 -11.84 -13.79 10.69
C LEU A 261 -11.51 -14.34 12.07
N LEU A 262 -11.76 -15.63 12.32
CA LEU A 262 -11.50 -16.25 13.62
C LEU A 262 -10.05 -16.08 14.07
N GLY A 263 -9.08 -16.32 13.18
CA GLY A 263 -7.67 -16.10 13.49
C GLY A 263 -7.33 -14.63 13.76
N ALA A 264 -8.04 -13.70 13.13
CA ALA A 264 -7.84 -12.27 13.37
C ALA A 264 -8.41 -11.82 14.72
N MET A 265 -9.37 -12.54 15.30
CA MET A 265 -10.02 -12.18 16.56
C MET A 265 -9.09 -12.29 17.78
N ASP A 266 -8.05 -13.12 17.70
CA ASP A 266 -7.02 -13.23 18.75
C ASP A 266 -6.26 -11.91 18.97
N HIS A 267 -6.37 -10.99 18.01
CA HIS A 267 -5.71 -9.69 18.02
C HIS A 267 -6.70 -8.51 18.12
N ALA A 268 -8.01 -8.76 18.23
CA ALA A 268 -9.05 -7.73 18.11
C ALA A 268 -9.07 -6.67 19.22
N ASP A 269 -8.42 -6.94 20.37
CA ASP A 269 -8.39 -6.06 21.54
C ASP A 269 -6.96 -5.60 21.88
N PRO A 270 -6.29 -4.79 21.05
CA PRO A 270 -4.99 -4.27 21.39
C PRO A 270 -5.09 -3.25 22.53
N PRO A 271 -3.96 -2.97 23.21
CA PRO A 271 -3.90 -1.90 24.20
C PRO A 271 -4.44 -0.59 23.63
N ARG A 272 -5.28 0.10 24.40
CA ARG A 272 -5.77 1.43 24.02
C ARG A 272 -4.62 2.42 24.04
N VAL A 273 -4.42 3.11 22.93
CA VAL A 273 -3.52 4.25 22.83
C VAL A 273 -4.12 5.40 23.64
N THR A 274 -3.30 6.04 24.47
CA THR A 274 -3.72 7.21 25.27
C THR A 274 -3.88 8.44 24.38
N GLU A 275 -4.65 9.44 24.84
CA GLU A 275 -4.79 10.72 24.13
C GLU A 275 -3.44 11.44 23.94
N ILE A 276 -2.52 11.26 24.89
CA ILE A 276 -1.16 11.82 24.82
C ILE A 276 -0.37 11.14 23.71
N GLU A 277 -0.33 9.81 23.70
CA GLU A 277 0.36 9.05 22.64
C GLU A 277 -0.23 9.35 21.25
N GLN A 278 -1.54 9.51 21.15
CA GLN A 278 -2.19 9.89 19.90
C GLN A 278 -1.78 11.29 19.44
N ALA A 279 -1.72 12.27 20.36
CA ALA A 279 -1.25 13.61 20.05
C ALA A 279 0.24 13.62 19.67
N ASP A 280 1.05 12.76 20.27
CA ASP A 280 2.46 12.58 19.92
C ASP A 280 2.62 12.00 18.51
N ASP A 281 1.85 10.96 18.20
CA ASP A 281 1.83 10.33 16.87
C ASP A 281 1.39 11.33 15.79
N ASP A 282 0.32 12.10 16.04
CA ASP A 282 -0.17 13.11 15.10
C ASP A 282 0.90 14.20 14.85
N ARG A 283 1.66 14.59 15.88
CA ARG A 283 2.78 15.53 15.75
C ARG A 283 3.94 14.96 14.92
N LEU A 284 4.31 13.69 15.13
CA LEU A 284 5.39 13.03 14.40
C LEU A 284 5.07 12.95 12.90
N VAL A 285 3.84 12.56 12.54
CA VAL A 285 3.43 12.48 11.13
C VAL A 285 3.32 13.88 10.50
N ALA A 286 2.75 14.85 11.22
CA ALA A 286 2.61 16.22 10.72
C ALA A 286 3.95 16.91 10.45
N ALA A 287 5.00 16.57 11.22
CA ALA A 287 6.34 17.14 11.05
C ALA A 287 6.99 16.78 9.70
N ILE A 288 6.64 15.64 9.09
CA ILE A 288 7.19 15.18 7.81
C ILE A 288 6.37 15.65 6.62
N VAL A 289 5.04 15.66 6.75
CA VAL A 289 4.15 16.00 5.63
C VAL A 289 4.14 17.52 5.35
N GLY A 290 4.52 18.34 6.35
CA GLY A 290 4.44 19.80 6.27
C GLY A 290 5.77 20.52 6.00
N SER A 291 6.86 19.76 5.85
CA SER A 291 8.20 20.25 5.50
C SER A 291 8.40 20.30 4.01
#